data_AF-A0A485AP05-F1
#
_entry.id   AF-A0A485AP05-F1
#
_cell.length_a   1.000
_cell.length_b   1.000
_cell.length_c   1.000
_cell.angle_alpha   90.00
_cell.angle_beta   90.00
_cell.angle_gamma   90.00
#
_symmetry.space_group_name_H-M   'P 1'
#
loop_
_entity.id
_entity.type
_entity.pdbx_description
1 polymer ?
#
loop_
_entity_poly.entity_id
_entity_poly.type
_entity_poly.pdbx_seq_one_letter_code
_entity_poly.pdbx_strand_id
1 'polypeptide(L)'
;MSAQRWQRSTGQRNAERAARSVALFSFYGVRGLVEPLGFPQSSLRSAAQAQTLIRDAKVPFKLLIDTFHHHLYPQADAEFSQVDIADIGLVHLSGVEDARPRENLTDDERIMLTEKDRLHTCEQIKHLEARGYQGVYAFEPFAPELASWSEEDIRRETERSIALIQRHCA
;
A
#
# COMPACT_ATOMS: atom_id res chain seq x y z
N MET A 1 37.93 -26.95 -5.81
CA MET A 1 36.47 -26.91 -6.00
C MET A 1 35.90 -25.94 -4.97
N SER A 2 35.66 -24.70 -5.36
CA SER A 2 35.24 -23.64 -4.44
C SER A 2 33.74 -23.75 -4.16
N ALA A 3 33.39 -23.70 -2.87
CA ALA A 3 32.02 -23.62 -2.39
C ALA A 3 31.41 -22.24 -2.69
N GLN A 4 30.94 -22.01 -3.92
CA GLN A 4 29.96 -20.96 -4.18
C GLN A 4 28.59 -21.46 -3.72
N ARG A 5 28.33 -21.26 -2.43
CA ARG A 5 27.00 -21.37 -1.86
C ARG A 5 26.12 -20.32 -2.55
N TRP A 6 25.18 -20.77 -3.39
CA TRP A 6 24.18 -19.92 -4.06
C TRP A 6 23.43 -19.06 -3.04
N GLN A 7 23.85 -17.82 -2.84
CA GLN A 7 23.10 -16.86 -2.03
C GLN A 7 21.88 -16.41 -2.83
N ARG A 8 20.70 -16.76 -2.33
CA ARG A 8 19.42 -16.38 -2.94
C ARG A 8 19.26 -14.86 -2.97
N SER A 9 18.55 -14.34 -3.97
CA SER A 9 18.16 -12.93 -3.97
C SER A 9 17.07 -12.66 -2.91
N THR A 10 16.86 -11.39 -2.53
CA THR A 10 15.76 -11.00 -1.62
C THR A 10 14.41 -11.37 -2.21
N GLY A 11 14.20 -11.16 -3.52
CA GLY A 11 12.98 -11.56 -4.21
C GLY A 11 12.70 -13.06 -4.12
N GLN A 12 13.70 -13.91 -4.34
CA GLN A 12 13.56 -15.37 -4.21
C GLN A 12 13.16 -15.78 -2.78
N ARG A 13 13.75 -15.14 -1.76
CA ARG A 13 13.37 -15.40 -0.36
C ARG A 13 11.92 -14.99 -0.08
N ASN A 14 11.47 -13.87 -0.63
CA ASN A 14 10.10 -13.37 -0.42
C ASN A 14 9.07 -14.30 -1.09
N ALA A 15 9.32 -14.74 -2.32
CA ALA A 15 8.46 -15.69 -3.04
C ALA A 15 8.33 -17.03 -2.29
N GLU A 16 9.43 -17.60 -1.80
CA GLU A 16 9.40 -18.84 -1.03
C GLU A 16 8.62 -18.70 0.29
N ARG A 17 8.76 -17.56 0.98
CA ARG A 17 8.00 -17.28 2.21
C ARG A 17 6.51 -17.19 1.91
N ALA A 18 6.11 -16.48 0.86
CA ALA A 18 4.72 -16.41 0.44
C ALA A 18 4.16 -17.81 0.14
N ALA A 19 4.88 -18.61 -0.65
CA ALA A 19 4.47 -19.98 -0.99
C ALA A 19 4.28 -20.88 0.25
N ARG A 20 5.17 -20.77 1.25
CA ARG A 20 5.05 -21.54 2.50
C ARG A 20 3.81 -21.14 3.32
N SER A 21 3.42 -19.87 3.29
CA SER A 21 2.26 -19.38 4.02
C SER A 21 0.92 -19.77 3.39
N VAL A 22 0.87 -20.06 2.08
CA VAL A 22 -0.39 -20.40 1.37
C VAL A 22 -1.13 -21.57 2.00
N ALA A 23 -0.42 -22.61 2.44
CA ALA A 23 -1.05 -23.77 3.06
C ALA A 23 -1.83 -23.37 4.32
N LEU A 24 -1.30 -22.44 5.10
CA LEU A 24 -1.93 -21.93 6.32
C LEU A 24 -3.15 -21.06 6.01
N PHE A 25 -3.00 -20.13 5.06
CA PHE A 25 -4.09 -19.27 4.60
C PHE A 25 -5.27 -20.10 4.05
N SER A 26 -4.95 -21.10 3.23
CA SER A 26 -5.94 -22.01 2.65
C SER A 26 -6.63 -22.86 3.73
N PHE A 27 -5.87 -23.38 4.70
CA PHE A 27 -6.42 -24.15 5.82
C PHE A 27 -7.46 -23.36 6.62
N TYR A 28 -7.23 -22.07 6.84
CA TYR A 28 -8.16 -21.19 7.55
C TYR A 28 -9.19 -20.47 6.65
N GLY A 29 -9.16 -20.69 5.33
CA GLY A 29 -10.07 -19.99 4.40
C GLY A 29 -9.83 -18.47 4.33
N VAL A 30 -8.61 -18.00 4.64
CA VAL A 30 -8.24 -16.58 4.68
C VAL A 30 -7.57 -16.17 3.37
N ARG A 31 -7.90 -14.97 2.87
CA ARG A 31 -7.24 -14.36 1.71
C ARG A 31 -6.00 -13.59 2.15
N GLY A 32 -4.89 -13.77 1.43
CA GLY A 32 -3.65 -13.03 1.68
C GLY A 32 -3.54 -11.79 0.83
N LEU A 33 -3.12 -10.69 1.45
CA LEU A 33 -2.77 -9.45 0.79
C LEU A 33 -1.30 -9.15 1.05
N VAL A 34 -0.56 -8.78 0.01
CA VAL A 34 0.85 -8.38 0.11
C VAL A 34 0.92 -6.87 -0.07
N GLU A 35 1.41 -6.18 0.95
CA GLU A 35 1.60 -4.74 0.96
C GLU A 35 3.10 -4.40 0.83
N PRO A 36 3.53 -3.77 -0.27
CA PRO A 36 4.87 -3.20 -0.37
C PRO A 36 4.99 -1.99 0.56
N LEU A 37 6.04 -1.94 1.38
CA LEU A 37 6.32 -0.79 2.23
C LEU A 37 7.28 0.16 1.52
N GLY A 38 6.93 1.44 1.41
CA GLY A 38 7.69 2.41 0.63
C GLY A 38 8.98 2.90 1.27
N PHE A 39 9.23 2.58 2.55
CA PHE A 39 10.41 3.00 3.29
C PHE A 39 11.74 2.58 2.61
N PRO A 40 12.81 3.40 2.68
CA PRO A 40 14.11 3.04 2.11
C PRO A 40 14.69 1.70 2.59
N GLN A 41 14.44 1.34 3.86
CA GLN A 41 14.87 0.08 4.47
C GLN A 41 14.00 -1.13 4.11
N SER A 42 12.86 -0.93 3.45
CA SER A 42 11.96 -2.03 3.09
C SER A 42 12.59 -2.93 2.02
N SER A 43 12.41 -4.24 2.20
CA SER A 43 12.89 -5.25 1.27
C SER A 43 12.04 -5.42 0.00
N LEU A 44 10.83 -4.83 0.00
CA LEU A 44 9.88 -4.87 -1.09
C LEU A 44 9.10 -3.54 -1.11
N ARG A 45 9.41 -2.68 -2.08
CA ARG A 45 8.87 -1.32 -2.21
C ARG A 45 7.96 -1.15 -3.42
N SER A 46 8.24 -1.88 -4.49
CA SER A 46 7.49 -1.78 -5.76
C SER A 46 6.25 -2.67 -5.75
N ALA A 47 5.09 -2.07 -6.03
CA ALA A 47 3.83 -2.77 -6.26
C ALA A 47 3.91 -3.73 -7.46
N ALA A 48 4.54 -3.31 -8.56
CA ALA A 48 4.74 -4.13 -9.74
C ALA A 48 5.65 -5.34 -9.44
N GLN A 49 6.70 -5.14 -8.64
CA GLN A 49 7.55 -6.23 -8.17
C GLN A 49 6.78 -7.18 -7.25
N ALA A 50 5.95 -6.67 -6.35
CA ALA A 50 5.14 -7.50 -5.46
C ALA A 50 4.19 -8.42 -6.24
N GLN A 51 3.48 -7.89 -7.25
CA GLN A 51 2.65 -8.71 -8.13
C GLN A 51 3.47 -9.75 -8.91
N THR A 52 4.65 -9.38 -9.40
CA THR A 52 5.53 -10.34 -10.07
C THR A 52 5.91 -11.49 -9.15
N LEU A 53 6.29 -11.19 -7.89
CA LEU A 53 6.61 -12.22 -6.90
C LEU A 53 5.41 -13.09 -6.53
N ILE A 54 4.21 -12.52 -6.42
CA ILE A 54 2.96 -13.27 -6.18
C ILE A 54 2.71 -14.26 -7.33
N ARG A 55 2.80 -13.78 -8.58
CA ARG A 55 2.63 -14.62 -9.78
C ARG A 55 3.66 -15.74 -9.86
N ASP A 56 4.94 -15.41 -9.66
CA ASP A 56 6.05 -16.37 -9.71
C ASP A 56 5.94 -17.44 -8.63
N ALA A 57 5.49 -17.04 -7.43
CA ALA A 57 5.24 -17.96 -6.31
C ALA A 57 3.98 -18.82 -6.52
N LYS A 58 3.15 -18.51 -7.51
CA LYS A 58 1.88 -19.18 -7.83
C LYS A 58 0.94 -19.25 -6.62
N VAL A 59 0.84 -18.14 -5.90
CA VAL A 59 0.02 -18.02 -4.68
C VAL A 59 -1.27 -17.23 -4.97
N PRO A 60 -2.40 -17.52 -4.29
CA PRO A 60 -3.66 -16.83 -4.53
C PRO A 60 -3.76 -15.46 -3.83
N PHE A 61 -2.61 -14.87 -3.48
CA PHE A 61 -2.58 -13.58 -2.79
C PHE A 61 -2.83 -12.45 -3.78
N LYS A 62 -3.35 -11.33 -3.28
CA LYS A 62 -3.51 -10.09 -4.05
C LYS A 62 -2.60 -9.00 -3.54
N LEU A 63 -2.41 -7.97 -4.36
CA LEU A 63 -1.71 -6.75 -3.97
C LEU A 63 -2.61 -5.89 -3.07
N LEU A 64 -2.02 -5.32 -2.01
CA LEU A 64 -2.56 -4.17 -1.30
C LEU A 64 -1.72 -2.95 -1.69
N ILE A 65 -2.39 -1.89 -2.12
CA ILE A 65 -1.75 -0.60 -2.42
C ILE A 65 -2.05 0.36 -1.28
N ASP A 66 -1.00 0.95 -0.71
CA ASP A 66 -1.13 2.01 0.27
C ASP A 66 -0.59 3.31 -0.33
N THR A 67 -1.38 4.39 -0.26
CA THR A 67 -1.04 5.66 -0.90
C THR A 67 0.17 6.34 -0.28
N PHE A 68 0.42 6.13 1.02
CA PHE A 68 1.61 6.61 1.71
C PHE A 68 2.84 5.82 1.26
N HIS A 69 2.79 4.50 1.24
CA HIS A 69 3.90 3.67 0.76
C HIS A 69 4.21 3.87 -0.73
N HIS A 70 3.19 4.08 -1.57
CA HIS A 70 3.37 4.47 -2.95
C HIS A 70 4.14 5.81 -3.06
N HIS A 71 3.74 6.83 -2.28
CA HIS A 71 4.41 8.13 -2.26
C HIS A 71 5.88 8.05 -1.81
N LEU A 72 6.16 7.25 -0.77
CA LEU A 72 7.51 7.06 -0.23
C LEU A 72 8.47 6.41 -1.22
N TYR A 73 7.97 5.67 -2.22
CA TYR A 73 8.78 5.02 -3.23
C TYR A 73 8.92 5.91 -4.49
N PRO A 74 10.07 6.54 -4.76
CA PRO A 74 10.19 7.54 -5.82
C PRO A 74 9.91 7.04 -7.23
N GLN A 75 10.07 5.74 -7.48
CA GLN A 75 9.84 5.10 -8.78
C GLN A 75 8.40 4.59 -8.94
N ALA A 76 7.53 4.73 -7.93
CA ALA A 76 6.22 4.11 -7.92
C ALA A 76 5.34 4.55 -9.11
N ASP A 77 5.30 5.84 -9.43
CA ASP A 77 4.50 6.35 -10.56
C ASP A 77 4.98 5.84 -11.91
N ALA A 78 6.30 5.77 -12.11
CA ALA A 78 6.89 5.26 -13.34
C ALA A 78 6.59 3.77 -13.55
N GLU A 79 6.54 3.00 -12.46
CA GLU A 79 6.27 1.57 -12.48
C GLU A 79 4.78 1.23 -12.43
N PHE A 80 3.91 2.17 -12.06
CA PHE A 80 2.49 1.91 -11.83
C PHE A 80 1.76 1.33 -13.04
N SER A 81 2.18 1.72 -14.26
CA SER A 81 1.65 1.17 -15.51
C SER A 81 1.79 -0.36 -15.64
N GLN A 82 2.73 -0.97 -14.90
CA GLN A 82 2.99 -2.41 -14.88
C GLN A 82 2.13 -3.17 -13.87
N VAL A 83 1.43 -2.46 -12.98
CA VAL A 83 0.53 -3.06 -11.98
C VAL A 83 -0.76 -3.49 -12.66
N ASP A 84 -1.17 -4.75 -12.47
CA ASP A 84 -2.47 -5.25 -12.90
C ASP A 84 -3.55 -4.87 -11.88
N ILE A 85 -4.53 -4.08 -12.30
CA ILE A 85 -5.59 -3.59 -11.42
C ILE A 85 -6.52 -4.72 -10.95
N ALA A 86 -6.72 -5.77 -11.75
CA ALA A 86 -7.58 -6.90 -11.39
C ALA A 86 -7.03 -7.71 -10.18
N ASP A 87 -5.72 -7.64 -9.98
CA ASP A 87 -4.98 -8.31 -8.92
C ASP A 87 -4.74 -7.42 -7.69
N ILE A 88 -5.41 -6.27 -7.60
CA ILE A 88 -5.49 -5.46 -6.38
C ILE A 88 -6.66 -5.97 -5.54
N GLY A 89 -6.42 -6.22 -4.25
CA GLY A 89 -7.42 -6.70 -3.30
C GLY A 89 -7.96 -5.64 -2.35
N LEU A 90 -7.18 -4.59 -2.10
CA LEU A 90 -7.50 -3.50 -1.17
C LEU A 90 -6.62 -2.28 -1.47
N VAL A 91 -7.13 -1.09 -1.21
CA VAL A 91 -6.35 0.15 -1.19
C VAL A 91 -6.46 0.81 0.18
N HIS A 92 -5.32 1.12 0.79
CA HIS A 92 -5.23 1.92 2.01
C HIS A 92 -5.02 3.40 1.68
N LEU A 93 -5.73 4.26 2.41
CA LEU A 93 -5.72 5.70 2.25
C LEU A 93 -5.33 6.37 3.57
N SER A 94 -4.36 7.27 3.52
CA SER A 94 -4.09 8.25 4.57
C SER A 94 -3.67 9.57 3.93
N GLY A 95 -3.62 10.65 4.70
CA GLY A 95 -3.11 11.95 4.29
C GLY A 95 -1.83 12.31 5.03
N VAL A 96 -1.04 13.22 4.45
CA VAL A 96 0.11 13.85 5.12
C VAL A 96 0.12 15.34 4.79
N GLU A 97 0.15 16.20 5.81
CA GLU A 97 0.40 17.64 5.64
C GLU A 97 1.86 18.04 5.92
N ASP A 98 2.61 17.18 6.63
CA ASP A 98 3.98 17.48 7.05
C ASP A 98 4.89 17.75 5.85
N ALA A 99 5.71 18.80 5.97
CA ALA A 99 6.52 19.32 4.88
C ALA A 99 7.90 18.69 4.71
N ARG A 100 8.27 17.75 5.59
CA ARG A 100 9.59 17.11 5.54
C ARG A 100 9.78 16.34 4.22
N PRO A 101 11.04 16.10 3.82
CA PRO A 101 11.34 15.25 2.67
C PRO A 101 10.68 13.87 2.82
N ARG A 102 10.19 13.30 1.71
CA ARG A 102 9.45 12.03 1.73
C ARG A 102 10.21 10.92 2.43
N GLU A 103 11.53 10.87 2.26
CA GLU A 103 12.43 9.88 2.87
C GLU A 103 12.50 9.96 4.41
N ASN A 104 12.03 11.05 5.00
CA ASN A 104 11.99 11.29 6.45
C ASN A 104 10.58 11.15 7.05
N LEU A 105 9.56 10.87 6.22
CA LEU A 105 8.22 10.58 6.71
C LEU A 105 8.19 9.19 7.35
N THR A 106 7.56 9.10 8.52
CA THR A 106 7.21 7.84 9.18
C THR A 106 5.70 7.70 9.24
N ASP A 107 5.23 6.57 9.78
CA ASP A 107 3.79 6.38 9.99
C ASP A 107 3.19 7.44 10.94
N ASP A 108 3.99 8.07 11.80
CA ASP A 108 3.52 9.10 12.75
C ASP A 108 2.97 10.36 12.05
N GLU A 109 3.29 10.57 10.78
CA GLU A 109 2.74 11.68 9.99
C GLU A 109 1.44 11.34 9.25
N ARG A 110 0.97 10.08 9.31
CA ARG A 110 -0.21 9.62 8.57
C ARG A 110 -1.49 10.02 9.30
N ILE A 111 -2.15 11.04 8.81
CA ILE A 111 -3.45 11.53 9.31
C ILE A 111 -4.61 11.10 8.39
N MET A 112 -5.84 11.50 8.70
CA MET A 112 -6.96 11.42 7.77
C MET A 112 -6.80 12.39 6.60
N LEU A 113 -7.61 12.25 5.54
CA LEU A 113 -7.44 13.09 4.34
C LEU A 113 -7.84 14.55 4.59
N THR A 114 -7.04 15.46 4.06
CA THR A 114 -7.30 16.90 4.10
C THR A 114 -7.06 17.51 2.71
N GLU A 115 -7.50 18.75 2.52
CA GLU A 115 -7.25 19.50 1.27
C GLU A 115 -5.77 19.85 1.06
N LYS A 116 -4.96 19.72 2.12
CA LYS A 116 -3.51 19.99 2.09
C LYS A 116 -2.68 18.71 1.97
N ASP A 117 -3.32 17.60 1.63
CA ASP A 117 -2.63 16.32 1.40
C ASP A 117 -1.46 16.48 0.42
N ARG A 118 -0.30 15.96 0.82
CA ARG A 118 0.94 15.99 0.06
C ARG A 118 1.28 14.65 -0.58
N LEU A 119 0.50 13.61 -0.28
CA LEU A 119 0.67 12.29 -0.88
C LEU A 119 0.12 12.21 -2.31
N HIS A 120 -0.62 13.23 -2.75
CA HIS A 120 -1.34 13.21 -4.02
C HIS A 120 -2.40 12.10 -4.07
N THR A 121 -3.04 11.80 -2.93
CA THR A 121 -3.99 10.69 -2.79
C THR A 121 -5.11 10.75 -3.82
N CYS A 122 -5.66 11.94 -4.12
CA CYS A 122 -6.68 12.06 -5.17
C CYS A 122 -6.19 11.65 -6.55
N GLU A 123 -4.95 11.98 -6.92
CA GLU A 123 -4.38 11.60 -8.22
C GLU A 123 -4.15 10.09 -8.29
N GLN A 124 -3.68 9.49 -7.18
CA GLN A 124 -3.56 8.03 -7.05
C GLN A 124 -4.92 7.33 -7.20
N ILE A 125 -5.98 7.82 -6.55
CA ILE A 125 -7.35 7.29 -6.69
C ILE A 125 -7.82 7.41 -8.15
N LYS A 126 -7.66 8.57 -8.79
CA LYS A 126 -8.02 8.76 -10.20
C LYS A 126 -7.32 7.78 -11.12
N HIS A 127 -6.03 7.52 -10.90
CA HIS A 127 -5.28 6.55 -11.69
C HIS A 127 -5.78 5.12 -11.51
N LEU A 128 -6.21 4.75 -10.30
CA LEU A 128 -6.82 3.44 -10.02
C LEU A 128 -8.19 3.30 -10.70
N GLU A 129 -9.08 4.27 -10.50
CA GLU A 129 -10.43 4.30 -11.07
C GLU A 129 -10.42 4.35 -12.59
N ALA A 130 -9.57 5.19 -13.19
CA ALA A 130 -9.42 5.29 -14.66
C ALA A 130 -8.95 3.99 -15.31
N ARG A 131 -8.31 3.10 -14.53
CA ARG A 131 -7.87 1.78 -14.97
C ARG A 131 -8.82 0.66 -14.49
N GLY A 132 -9.97 1.01 -13.93
CA GLY A 132 -11.08 0.11 -13.62
C GLY A 132 -11.04 -0.55 -12.25
N TYR A 133 -10.30 0.01 -11.27
CA TYR A 133 -10.41 -0.47 -9.89
C TYR A 133 -11.83 -0.18 -9.37
N GLN A 134 -12.47 -1.18 -8.77
CA GLN A 134 -13.82 -1.08 -8.18
C GLN A 134 -13.85 -1.76 -6.80
N GLY A 135 -12.67 -1.93 -6.19
CA GLY A 135 -12.51 -2.60 -4.91
C GLY A 135 -12.72 -1.65 -3.73
N VAL A 136 -12.32 -2.11 -2.54
CA VAL A 136 -12.48 -1.34 -1.31
C VAL A 136 -11.32 -0.34 -1.17
N TYR A 137 -11.66 0.86 -0.72
CA TYR A 137 -10.73 1.83 -0.14
C TYR A 137 -10.95 1.87 1.37
N ALA A 138 -9.88 1.76 2.15
CA ALA A 138 -9.91 1.79 3.61
C ALA A 138 -9.03 2.93 4.14
N PHE A 139 -9.54 3.73 5.08
CA PHE A 139 -8.72 4.74 5.74
C PHE A 139 -7.80 4.08 6.78
N GLU A 140 -6.50 4.36 6.72
CA GLU A 140 -5.47 3.79 7.59
C GLU A 140 -4.47 4.87 8.09
N PRO A 141 -4.90 5.80 8.96
CA PRO A 141 -4.01 6.78 9.58
C PRO A 141 -3.29 6.17 10.81
N PHE A 142 -2.12 6.71 11.17
CA PHE A 142 -1.27 6.24 12.29
C PHE A 142 -0.79 7.36 13.22
N ALA A 143 -1.08 8.62 12.92
CA ALA A 143 -0.56 9.76 13.67
C ALA A 143 -0.89 9.68 15.17
N PRO A 144 0.04 10.02 16.07
CA PRO A 144 -0.18 9.96 17.52
C PRO A 144 -1.38 10.77 18.00
N GLU A 145 -1.75 11.85 17.28
CA GLU A 145 -2.91 12.68 17.60
C GLU A 145 -4.25 11.91 17.58
N LEU A 146 -4.35 10.82 16.82
CA LEU A 146 -5.53 9.95 16.77
C LEU A 146 -5.87 9.38 18.15
N ALA A 147 -4.87 9.17 19.01
CA ALA A 147 -5.09 8.66 20.37
C ALA A 147 -5.89 9.63 21.26
N SER A 148 -5.97 10.91 20.86
CA SER A 148 -6.75 11.94 21.57
C SER A 148 -8.16 12.13 21.02
N TRP A 149 -8.51 11.45 19.92
CA TRP A 149 -9.79 11.62 19.26
C TRP A 149 -10.93 10.95 20.04
N SER A 150 -12.05 11.66 20.12
CA SER A 150 -13.32 11.08 20.52
C SER A 150 -13.96 10.30 19.36
N GLU A 151 -15.00 9.50 19.65
CA GLU A 151 -15.82 8.86 18.60
C GLU A 151 -16.44 9.89 17.64
N GLU A 152 -16.76 11.10 18.14
CA GLU A 152 -17.29 12.18 17.31
C GLU A 152 -16.23 12.73 16.36
N ASP A 153 -14.98 12.86 16.81
CA ASP A 153 -13.85 13.25 15.97
C ASP A 153 -13.60 12.21 14.87
N ILE A 154 -13.57 10.93 15.23
CA ILE A 154 -13.39 9.82 14.27
C ILE A 154 -14.50 9.86 13.20
N ARG A 155 -15.77 10.00 13.61
CA ARG A 155 -16.90 10.07 12.67
C ARG A 155 -16.75 11.26 11.74
N ARG A 156 -16.51 12.45 12.29
CA ARG A 156 -16.39 13.70 11.53
C ARG A 156 -15.27 13.64 10.50
N GLU A 157 -14.06 13.21 10.90
CA GLU A 157 -12.92 13.16 9.97
C GLU A 157 -13.06 12.04 8.92
N THR A 158 -13.74 10.94 9.25
CA THR A 158 -14.10 9.91 8.27
C THR A 158 -15.08 10.45 7.23
N GLU A 159 -16.17 11.07 7.65
CA GLU A 159 -17.17 11.68 6.75
C GLU A 159 -16.55 12.78 5.89
N ARG A 160 -15.69 13.62 6.48
CA ARG A 160 -14.97 14.66 5.76
C ARG A 160 -14.04 14.08 4.69
N SER A 161 -13.31 13.01 5.00
CA SER A 161 -12.42 12.34 4.04
C SER A 161 -13.21 11.73 2.89
N ILE A 162 -14.35 11.08 3.17
CA ILE A 162 -15.25 10.56 2.13
C ILE A 162 -15.76 11.70 1.23
N ALA A 163 -16.22 12.81 1.83
CA ALA A 163 -16.71 13.95 1.08
C ALA A 163 -15.62 14.58 0.19
N LEU A 164 -14.37 14.63 0.67
CA LEU A 164 -13.23 15.12 -0.11
C LEU A 164 -12.98 14.22 -1.32
N ILE A 165 -12.99 12.90 -1.14
CA ILE A 165 -12.84 11.93 -2.24
C ILE A 165 -13.95 12.12 -3.27
N GLN A 166 -15.20 12.16 -2.84
CA GLN A 166 -16.35 12.30 -3.73
C GLN A 166 -16.37 13.61 -4.52
N ARG A 167 -15.81 14.69 -3.97
CA ARG A 167 -15.77 16.01 -4.63
C ARG A 167 -14.58 16.20 -5.56
N HIS A 168 -13.44 15.61 -5.23
CA HIS A 168 -12.16 15.97 -5.86
C HIS A 168 -11.41 14.80 -6.48
N CYS A 169 -11.67 13.57 -6.04
CA CYS A 169 -10.95 12.39 -6.50
C CYS A 169 -11.77 11.51 -7.47
N ALA A 170 -13.11 11.58 -7.44
CA ALA A 170 -14.01 10.88 -8.37
C ALA A 170 -14.23 11.64 -9.68
#